data_AF-A0A171KN08-F1
#
_entry.id   AF-A0A171KN08-F1
#
_cell.length_a   1.000
_cell.length_b   1.000
_cell.length_c   1.000
_cell.angle_alpha   90.00
_cell.angle_beta   90.00
_cell.angle_gamma   90.00
#
_symmetry.space_group_name_H-M   'P 1'
#
loop_
_entity.id
_entity.type
_entity.pdbx_description
1 polymer ?
#
loop_
_entity_poly.entity_id
_entity_poly.type
_entity_poly.pdbx_seq_one_letter_code
_entity_poly.pdbx_strand_id
1 'polypeptide(L)'
;MILRVQQGLAAEGFEVSVSKLCRWFGVPRRTVYDRPVKSAPKVDSKYVEPIKAMIEESPSFGYRTVAWLLGFNKNTVQRIFQIKGW
;
A
#
# COMPACT_ATOMS: atom_id res chain seq x y z
N MET A 1 17.27 -2.84 9.29
CA MET A 1 18.68 -2.43 9.31
C MET A 1 19.35 -2.85 10.62
N ILE A 2 18.99 -2.25 11.77
CA ILE A 2 19.58 -2.58 13.09
C ILE A 2 19.53 -4.08 13.43
N LEU A 3 18.41 -4.76 13.16
CA LEU A 3 18.29 -6.21 13.40
C LEU A 3 19.26 -7.04 12.54
N ARG A 4 19.55 -6.61 11.31
CA ARG A 4 20.53 -7.31 10.46
C ARG A 4 21.95 -7.15 11.00
N VAL A 5 22.29 -5.96 11.49
CA VAL A 5 23.59 -5.70 12.14
C VAL A 5 23.74 -6.55 13.40
N GLN A 6 22.69 -6.63 14.22
CA GLN A 6 22.69 -7.47 15.41
C GLN A 6 22.93 -8.95 15.07
N GLN A 7 22.28 -9.46 14.02
CA GLN A 7 22.46 -10.84 13.58
C GLN A 7 23.88 -11.12 13.05
N GLY A 8 24.47 -10.18 12.31
CA GLY A 8 25.85 -10.29 11.83
C GLY A 8 26.85 -10.33 12.99
N LEU A 9 26.73 -9.41 13.94
CA LEU A 9 27.58 -9.39 15.15
C LEU A 9 27.44 -10.68 15.97
N ALA A 10 26.22 -11.19 16.14
CA ALA A 10 26.00 -12.45 16.84
C ALA A 10 26.63 -13.64 16.12
N ALA A 11 26.61 -13.68 14.78
CA ALA A 11 27.27 -14.71 13.99
C ALA A 11 28.81 -14.68 14.12
N GLU A 12 29.37 -13.49 14.38
CA GLU A 12 30.78 -13.28 14.68
C GLU A 12 31.13 -13.49 16.17
N GLY A 13 30.15 -13.88 17.00
CA GLY A 13 30.32 -14.14 18.44
C GLY A 13 30.17 -12.90 19.34
N PHE A 14 29.80 -11.74 18.79
CA PHE A 14 29.57 -10.52 19.54
C PHE A 14 28.10 -10.36 19.92
N GLU A 15 27.80 -10.55 21.20
CA GLU A 15 26.44 -10.35 21.71
C GLU A 15 26.20 -8.88 22.07
N VAL A 16 25.37 -8.19 21.28
CA VAL A 16 25.03 -6.78 21.47
C VAL A 16 23.51 -6.60 21.51
N SER A 17 23.02 -5.86 22.50
CA SER A 17 21.59 -5.56 22.61
C SER A 17 21.13 -4.53 21.57
N VAL A 18 19.89 -4.66 21.10
CA VAL A 18 19.26 -3.71 20.18
C VAL A 18 19.31 -2.28 20.73
N SER A 19 19.14 -2.09 22.04
CA SER A 19 19.20 -0.77 22.68
C SER A 19 20.58 -0.12 22.55
N LYS A 20 21.66 -0.90 22.68
CA LYS A 20 23.03 -0.43 22.53
C LYS A 20 23.32 -0.04 21.08
N LEU A 21 22.87 -0.87 20.13
CA LEU A 21 22.94 -0.56 18.69
C LEU A 21 22.15 0.70 18.34
N CYS A 22 20.91 0.83 18.82
CA CYS A 22 20.08 2.01 18.59
C CYS A 22 20.77 3.29 19.09
N ARG A 23 21.39 3.25 20.28
CA ARG A 23 22.14 4.37 20.84
C ARG A 23 23.38 4.72 19.98
N TRP A 24 24.14 3.74 19.52
CA TRP A 24 25.31 3.96 18.67
C TRP A 24 24.96 4.57 17.32
N PHE A 25 23.89 4.11 16.69
CA PHE A 25 23.46 4.57 15.38
C PHE A 25 22.51 5.77 15.42
N GLY A 26 22.18 6.30 16.61
CA GLY A 26 21.26 7.42 16.76
C GLY A 26 19.82 7.12 16.29
N VAL A 27 19.41 5.85 16.29
CA VAL A 27 18.09 5.41 15.81
C VAL A 27 17.13 5.26 17.00
N PRO A 28 15.95 5.89 17.00
CA PRO A 28 14.94 5.64 18.01
C PRO A 28 14.52 4.17 18.02
N ARG A 29 14.59 3.49 19.17
CA ARG A 29 14.28 2.05 19.28
C ARG A 29 12.91 1.68 18.68
N ARG A 30 11.92 2.56 18.80
CA ARG A 30 10.57 2.37 18.25
C ARG A 30 10.56 2.14 16.74
N THR A 31 11.37 2.88 15.98
CA THR A 31 11.42 2.75 14.50
C THR A 31 12.08 1.45 14.04
N VAL A 32 12.79 0.75 14.93
CA VAL A 32 13.37 -0.56 14.63
C VAL A 32 12.29 -1.65 14.57
N TYR A 33 11.24 -1.52 15.37
CA TYR A 33 10.15 -2.51 15.45
C TYR A 33 8.93 -2.09 14.63
N ASP A 34 8.64 -0.79 14.57
CA ASP A 34 7.50 -0.29 13.81
C ASP A 34 7.72 -0.46 12.31
N ARG A 35 7.00 -1.42 11.70
CA ARG A 35 6.83 -1.50 10.25
C ARG A 35 5.53 -0.79 9.89
N PRO A 36 5.56 0.37 9.22
CA PRO A 36 4.34 0.95 8.68
C PRO A 36 3.78 0.00 7.62
N VAL A 37 2.64 -0.61 7.91
CA VAL A 37 1.89 -1.43 6.94
C VAL A 37 0.92 -0.50 6.23
N LYS A 38 1.02 -0.39 4.91
CA LYS A 38 0.01 0.33 4.12
C LYS A 38 -1.32 -0.42 4.24
N SER A 39 -2.38 0.26 4.62
CA SER A 39 -3.73 -0.32 4.62
C SER A 39 -4.14 -0.69 3.19
N ALA A 40 -5.00 -1.72 3.07
CA ALA A 40 -5.60 -2.06 1.79
C ALA A 40 -6.33 -0.84 1.18
N PRO A 41 -6.30 -0.68 -0.16
CA PRO A 41 -7.03 0.40 -0.82
C PRO A 41 -8.53 0.29 -0.55
N LYS A 42 -9.11 1.36 0.03
CA LYS A 42 -10.56 1.47 0.19
C LYS A 42 -11.17 2.15 -1.03
N VAL A 43 -12.28 1.61 -1.49
CA VAL A 43 -13.09 2.14 -2.59
C VAL A 43 -14.52 2.29 -2.11
N ASP A 44 -15.15 3.40 -2.44
CA ASP A 44 -16.54 3.72 -2.08
C ASP A 44 -17.52 2.96 -3.00
N SER A 45 -18.45 2.20 -2.41
CA SER A 45 -19.39 1.34 -3.13
C SER A 45 -20.29 2.13 -4.09
N LYS A 46 -20.60 3.39 -3.77
CA LYS A 46 -21.44 4.26 -4.60
C LYS A 46 -20.89 4.49 -6.01
N TYR A 47 -19.58 4.34 -6.20
CA TYR A 47 -18.95 4.40 -7.52
C TYR A 47 -18.77 3.00 -8.12
N VAL A 48 -18.42 2.01 -7.30
CA VAL A 48 -18.12 0.64 -7.74
C VAL A 48 -19.32 -0.01 -8.40
N GLU A 49 -20.50 0.11 -7.80
CA GLU A 49 -21.73 -0.51 -8.29
C GLU A 49 -22.13 0.00 -9.69
N PRO A 50 -22.29 1.32 -9.93
CA PRO A 50 -22.65 1.81 -11.26
C PRO A 50 -21.53 1.62 -12.30
N ILE A 51 -20.25 1.69 -11.90
CA ILE A 51 -19.14 1.38 -12.82
C ILE A 51 -19.19 -0.10 -13.24
N LYS A 52 -19.41 -1.01 -12.28
CA LYS A 52 -19.48 -2.44 -12.56
C LYS A 52 -20.65 -2.78 -13.48
N ALA A 53 -21.84 -2.25 -13.18
CA ALA A 53 -23.03 -2.46 -14.01
C ALA A 53 -22.79 -2.00 -15.46
N MET A 54 -22.15 -0.85 -15.65
CA MET A 54 -21.84 -0.34 -16.98
C MET A 54 -20.80 -1.17 -17.74
N ILE A 55 -19.79 -1.72 -17.05
CA ILE A 55 -18.80 -2.62 -17.66
C ILE A 55 -19.45 -3.97 -18.03
N GLU A 56 -20.35 -4.49 -17.19
CA GLU A 56 -21.09 -5.73 -17.48
C GLU A 56 -22.02 -5.57 -18.68
N GLU A 57 -22.68 -4.41 -18.82
CA GLU A 57 -23.51 -4.09 -19.99
C GLU A 57 -22.66 -3.84 -21.25
N SER A 58 -21.49 -3.22 -21.11
CA SER A 58 -20.61 -2.86 -22.23
C SER A 58 -19.14 -3.10 -21.89
N PRO A 59 -18.63 -4.34 -22.07
CA PRO A 59 -17.27 -4.72 -21.67
C PRO A 59 -16.14 -3.97 -22.40
N SER A 60 -16.44 -3.31 -23.53
CA SER A 60 -15.48 -2.53 -24.30
C SER A 60 -15.25 -1.12 -23.75
N PHE A 61 -16.04 -0.68 -22.76
CA PHE A 61 -15.93 0.67 -22.21
C PHE A 61 -14.72 0.82 -21.31
N GLY A 62 -13.73 1.58 -21.77
CA GLY A 62 -12.62 2.02 -20.94
C GLY A 62 -13.03 3.05 -19.89
N TYR A 63 -12.20 3.23 -18.87
CA TYR A 63 -12.47 4.11 -17.71
C TYR A 63 -12.83 5.56 -18.08
N ARG A 64 -12.33 6.09 -19.21
CA ARG A 64 -12.66 7.46 -19.67
C ARG A 64 -14.12 7.56 -20.11
N THR A 65 -14.58 6.58 -20.89
CA THR A 65 -15.96 6.52 -21.40
C THR A 65 -16.93 6.33 -20.24
N VAL A 66 -16.62 5.41 -19.33
CA VAL A 66 -17.41 5.17 -18.12
C VAL A 66 -17.50 6.43 -17.25
N ALA A 67 -16.38 7.13 -17.05
CA ALA A 67 -16.38 8.38 -16.28
C ALA A 67 -17.24 9.46 -16.92
N TRP A 68 -17.19 9.60 -18.24
CA TRP A 68 -17.99 10.58 -18.96
C TRP A 68 -19.49 10.25 -18.89
N LEU A 69 -19.88 8.99 -19.15
CA LEU A 69 -21.26 8.55 -19.14
C LEU A 69 -21.91 8.63 -17.75
N LEU A 70 -21.16 8.29 -16.69
CA LEU A 70 -21.64 8.37 -15.31
C LEU A 70 -21.50 9.76 -14.69
N GLY A 71 -20.91 10.73 -15.40
CA GLY A 71 -20.60 12.06 -14.84
C GLY A 71 -19.64 12.02 -13.65
N PHE A 72 -18.85 10.95 -13.53
CA PHE A 72 -17.91 10.77 -12.42
C PHE A 72 -16.56 11.44 -12.71
N ASN A 73 -15.86 11.76 -11.63
CA ASN A 73 -14.48 12.21 -11.77
C ASN A 73 -13.64 11.10 -12.41
N LYS A 74 -13.02 11.41 -13.56
CA LYS A 74 -12.14 10.50 -14.31
C LYS A 74 -11.08 9.83 -13.44
N ASN A 75 -10.45 10.55 -12.53
CA ASN A 75 -9.38 10.02 -11.68
C ASN A 75 -9.91 9.00 -10.67
N THR A 76 -11.14 9.20 -10.18
CA THR A 76 -11.83 8.24 -9.31
C THR A 76 -12.09 6.94 -10.07
N VAL A 77 -12.69 7.02 -11.26
CA VAL A 77 -12.99 5.84 -12.08
C VAL A 77 -11.70 5.11 -12.47
N GLN A 78 -10.67 5.84 -12.90
CA GLN A 78 -9.36 5.27 -13.24
C GLN A 78 -8.73 4.51 -12.06
N ARG A 79 -8.78 5.09 -10.85
CA ARG A 79 -8.27 4.43 -9.64
C ARG A 79 -9.06 3.15 -9.31
N ILE A 80 -10.38 3.16 -9.54
CA ILE A 80 -11.24 1.99 -9.30
C ILE A 80 -10.90 0.86 -10.27
N PHE A 81 -10.76 1.17 -11.56
CA PHE A 81 -10.31 0.20 -12.57
C PHE A 81 -8.98 -0.44 -12.17
N GLN A 82 -7.99 0.37 -11.75
CA GLN A 82 -6.69 -0.14 -11.30
C GLN A 82 -6.78 -1.02 -10.04
N ILE A 83 -7.62 -0.67 -9.06
CA ILE A 83 -7.79 -1.46 -7.83
C ILE A 83 -8.54 -2.77 -8.10
N LYS A 84 -9.50 -2.75 -9.03
CA LYS A 84 -10.39 -3.89 -9.32
C LYS A 84 -9.89 -4.79 -10.45
N GLY A 85 -8.92 -4.34 -11.24
CA GLY A 85 -8.44 -5.06 -12.42
C GLY A 85 -9.46 -5.06 -13.56
N TRP A 86 -10.22 -3.97 -13.70
CA TRP A 86 -11.14 -3.74 -14.81
C TRP A 86 -10.48 -2.95 -15.93
#